data_AF-A0A968JSM1-F1
#
_entry.id   AF-A0A968JSM1-F1
#
_cell.length_a   1.000
_cell.length_b   1.000
_cell.length_c   1.000
_cell.angle_alpha   90.00
_cell.angle_beta   90.00
_cell.angle_gamma   90.00
#
_symmetry.space_group_name_H-M   'P 1'
#
loop_
_entity.id
_entity.type
_entity.pdbx_description
1 polymer ?
#
loop_
_entity_poly.entity_id
_entity_poly.type
_entity_poly.pdbx_seq_one_letter_code
_entity_poly.pdbx_strand_id
1 'polypeptide(L)'
;MPYLKWIDDSALIEEVLHLLSIATKVKKAADTNFGKNVIDPFSALFEIAGFENDIETWVKSETTRQAQKTLQNHIGSFHQNILGNAKGWVNKKPGV
;
A
#
# COMPACT_ATOMS: atom_id res chain seq x y z
N MET A 1 -9.08 15.62 -25.05
CA MET A 1 -7.70 15.12 -25.21
C MET A 1 -7.54 13.97 -24.23
N PRO A 2 -6.93 12.84 -24.63
CA PRO A 2 -6.68 11.76 -23.68
C PRO A 2 -5.70 12.18 -22.60
N TYR A 3 -5.88 11.69 -21.37
CA TYR A 3 -4.97 11.99 -20.25
C TYR A 3 -3.57 11.43 -20.53
N LEU A 4 -3.51 10.23 -21.11
CA LEU A 4 -2.29 9.55 -21.51
C LEU A 4 -2.48 8.98 -22.92
N LYS A 5 -1.47 9.13 -23.79
CA LYS A 5 -1.59 8.76 -25.22
C LYS A 5 -1.57 7.24 -25.49
N TRP A 6 -1.27 6.44 -24.48
CA TRP A 6 -0.92 5.03 -24.62
C TRP A 6 -1.83 4.09 -23.81
N ILE A 7 -2.79 4.64 -23.08
CA ILE A 7 -3.82 3.91 -22.32
C ILE A 7 -5.16 4.60 -22.56
N ASP A 8 -6.24 3.82 -22.59
CA ASP A 8 -7.60 4.36 -22.69
C ASP A 8 -7.97 5.09 -21.40
N ASP A 9 -8.62 6.24 -21.51
CA ASP A 9 -9.01 7.05 -20.34
C ASP A 9 -9.92 6.28 -19.39
N SER A 10 -10.81 5.41 -19.89
CA SER A 10 -11.69 4.60 -19.04
C SER A 10 -10.91 3.59 -18.21
N ALA A 11 -9.92 2.92 -18.81
CA ALA A 11 -9.04 1.99 -18.11
C ALA A 11 -8.20 2.69 -17.04
N LEU A 12 -7.68 3.88 -17.34
CA LEU A 12 -6.95 4.69 -16.36
C LEU A 12 -7.85 5.11 -15.19
N ILE A 13 -9.06 5.59 -15.47
CA ILE A 13 -10.02 6.02 -14.45
C ILE A 13 -10.41 4.83 -13.56
N GLU A 14 -10.68 3.66 -14.15
CA GLU A 14 -11.05 2.45 -13.41
C GLU A 14 -9.95 2.04 -12.43
N GLU A 15 -8.69 2.00 -12.88
CA GLU A 15 -7.55 1.65 -12.03
C GLU A 15 -7.33 2.67 -10.89
N VAL A 16 -7.52 3.96 -11.16
CA VAL A 16 -7.44 5.01 -10.12
C VAL A 16 -8.58 4.86 -9.10
N LEU A 17 -9.82 4.66 -9.55
CA LEU A 17 -10.97 4.45 -8.67
C LEU A 17 -10.78 3.21 -7.81
N HIS A 18 -10.25 2.13 -8.39
CA HIS A 18 -9.94 0.91 -7.67
C HIS A 18 -8.92 1.16 -6.55
N LEU A 19 -7.81 1.85 -6.84
CA LEU A 19 -6.79 2.20 -5.85
C LEU A 19 -7.34 3.07 -4.72
N LEU A 20 -8.17 4.08 -5.04
CA LEU A 20 -8.82 4.93 -4.04
C LEU A 20 -9.79 4.15 -3.13
N SER A 21 -10.51 3.19 -3.71
CA SER A 21 -11.40 2.29 -2.95
C SER A 21 -10.61 1.45 -1.95
N ILE A 22 -9.43 0.98 -2.34
CA ILE A 22 -8.51 0.22 -1.47
C ILE A 22 -7.97 1.10 -0.37
N ALA A 23 -7.50 2.31 -0.68
CA ALA A 23 -6.98 3.25 0.32
C ALA A 23 -8.03 3.53 1.42
N THR A 24 -9.29 3.70 1.02
CA THR A 24 -10.41 3.89 1.95
C THR A 24 -10.64 2.66 2.84
N LYS A 25 -10.58 1.45 2.26
CA LYS A 25 -10.70 0.18 3.00
C LYS A 25 -9.54 -0.04 3.97
N VAL A 26 -8.30 0.22 3.55
CA VAL A 26 -7.09 0.08 4.37
C VAL A 26 -7.15 1.01 5.57
N LYS A 27 -7.57 2.27 5.36
CA LYS A 27 -7.77 3.23 6.46
C LYS A 27 -8.77 2.70 7.49
N LYS A 28 -9.95 2.26 7.05
CA LYS A 28 -10.99 1.70 7.95
C LYS A 28 -10.53 0.41 8.66
N ALA A 29 -9.72 -0.40 7.99
CA ALA A 29 -9.21 -1.64 8.56
C ALA A 29 -8.08 -1.40 9.59
N ALA A 30 -7.28 -0.35 9.41
CA ALA A 30 -6.25 0.05 10.38
C ALA A 30 -6.85 0.40 11.74
N ASP A 31 -8.01 1.06 11.75
CA ASP A 31 -8.73 1.42 12.99
C ASP A 31 -9.30 0.19 13.74
N THR A 32 -9.46 -0.95 13.07
CA THR A 32 -10.16 -2.13 13.61
C THR A 32 -9.29 -3.39 13.76
N ASN A 33 -8.10 -3.44 13.16
CA ASN A 33 -7.25 -4.64 13.11
C ASN A 33 -5.81 -4.42 13.59
N PHE A 34 -5.62 -3.59 14.62
CA PHE A 34 -4.32 -3.53 15.28
C PHE A 34 -3.94 -4.93 15.80
N GLY A 35 -2.79 -5.46 15.37
CA GLY A 35 -2.30 -6.79 15.77
C GLY A 35 -2.62 -7.96 14.83
N LYS A 36 -3.21 -7.73 13.65
CA LYS A 36 -3.38 -8.82 12.66
C LYS A 36 -2.04 -9.37 12.13
N ASN A 37 -1.01 -8.51 12.07
CA ASN A 37 0.35 -8.92 11.77
C ASN A 37 1.10 -9.15 13.08
N VAL A 38 1.81 -10.29 13.16
CA VAL A 38 2.68 -10.60 14.30
C VAL A 38 3.76 -9.51 14.39
N ILE A 39 3.81 -8.86 15.55
CA ILE A 39 4.83 -7.87 15.91
C ILE A 39 5.98 -8.62 16.58
N ASP A 40 7.22 -8.34 16.18
CA ASP A 40 8.40 -8.80 16.91
C ASP A 40 8.62 -7.92 18.15
N PRO A 41 8.47 -8.46 19.37
CA PRO A 41 8.65 -7.69 20.59
C PRO A 41 10.08 -7.19 20.80
N PHE A 42 11.10 -7.87 20.24
CA PHE A 42 12.48 -7.42 20.35
C PHE A 42 12.74 -6.20 19.48
N SER A 43 12.32 -6.23 18.21
CA SER A 43 12.36 -5.06 17.33
C SER A 43 11.63 -3.88 17.95
N ALA A 44 10.42 -4.09 18.49
CA ALA A 44 9.66 -3.05 19.18
C ALA A 44 10.44 -2.45 20.36
N LEU A 45 11.05 -3.29 21.20
CA LEU A 45 11.85 -2.84 22.35
C LEU A 45 13.04 -1.98 21.93
N PHE A 46 13.79 -2.42 20.90
CA PHE A 46 14.94 -1.67 20.40
C PHE A 46 14.54 -0.37 19.70
N GLU A 47 13.40 -0.33 19.01
CA GLU A 47 12.88 0.89 18.38
C GLU A 47 12.40 1.89 19.43
N ILE A 48 11.66 1.44 20.45
CA ILE A 48 11.22 2.28 21.58
C ILE A 48 12.43 2.87 22.30
N ALA A 49 13.40 2.03 22.65
CA ALA A 49 14.61 2.46 23.36
C ALA A 49 15.52 3.34 22.49
N GLY A 50 15.70 3.00 21.22
CA GLY A 50 16.63 3.67 20.31
C GLY A 50 16.11 4.98 19.73
N PHE A 51 14.79 5.15 19.63
CA PHE A 51 14.16 6.39 19.15
C PHE A 51 13.57 7.26 20.27
N GLU A 52 13.83 6.93 21.54
CA GLU A 52 13.33 7.66 22.71
C GLU A 52 11.80 7.90 22.68
N ASN A 53 11.05 6.92 22.15
CA ASN A 53 9.59 6.99 22.04
C ASN A 53 8.92 6.26 23.19
N ASP A 54 7.71 6.67 23.57
CA ASP A 54 6.86 5.85 24.44
C ASP A 54 6.14 4.75 23.65
N ILE A 55 5.66 3.74 24.38
CA ILE A 55 5.00 2.57 23.78
C ILE A 55 3.72 2.91 23.02
N GLU A 56 2.96 3.93 23.46
CA GLU A 56 1.70 4.31 22.81
C GLU A 56 1.98 5.01 21.48
N THR A 57 2.96 5.91 21.46
CA THR A 57 3.44 6.57 20.24
C THR A 57 4.02 5.56 19.26
N TRP A 58 4.81 4.59 19.74
CA TRP A 58 5.36 3.53 18.91
C TRP A 58 4.23 2.67 18.28
N VAL A 59 3.22 2.28 19.07
CA VAL A 59 2.04 1.53 18.59
C VAL A 59 1.32 2.28 17.47
N LYS A 60 1.08 3.59 17.62
CA LYS A 60 0.43 4.40 16.57
C LYS A 60 1.28 4.49 15.31
N SER A 61 2.59 4.66 15.46
CA SER A 61 3.54 4.69 14.35
C SER A 61 3.56 3.37 13.60
N GLU A 62 3.65 2.25 14.31
CA GLU A 62 3.68 0.91 13.72
C GLU A 62 2.35 0.57 13.01
N THR A 63 1.22 0.94 13.60
CA THR A 63 -0.10 0.82 12.94
C THR A 63 -0.10 1.54 11.59
N THR A 64 0.37 2.79 11.60
CA THR A 64 0.42 3.64 10.41
C THR A 64 1.36 3.05 9.36
N ARG A 65 2.54 2.57 9.77
CA ARG A 65 3.52 1.94 8.89
C ARG A 65 2.96 0.69 8.22
N GLN A 66 2.24 -0.17 8.95
CA GLN A 66 1.61 -1.36 8.38
C GLN A 66 0.52 -1.02 7.35
N ALA A 67 -0.31 -0.02 7.64
CA ALA A 67 -1.32 0.48 6.70
C ALA A 67 -0.66 1.05 5.42
N GLN A 68 0.39 1.85 5.58
CA GLN A 68 1.17 2.41 4.47
C GLN A 68 1.81 1.31 3.61
N LYS A 69 2.42 0.30 4.23
CA LYS A 69 3.02 -0.84 3.51
C LYS A 69 1.98 -1.58 2.67
N THR A 70 0.78 -1.78 3.21
CA THR A 70 -0.34 -2.41 2.47
C THR A 70 -0.74 -1.56 1.26
N LEU A 71 -0.93 -0.26 1.46
CA LEU A 71 -1.25 0.66 0.37
C LEU A 71 -0.16 0.69 -0.71
N GLN A 72 1.11 0.70 -0.31
CA GLN A 72 2.25 0.73 -1.24
C GLN A 72 2.31 -0.53 -2.11
N ASN A 73 1.98 -1.71 -1.57
CA ASN A 73 1.84 -2.94 -2.36
C ASN A 73 0.77 -2.78 -3.45
N HIS A 74 -0.37 -2.19 -3.11
CA HIS A 74 -1.45 -1.93 -4.08
C HIS A 74 -1.08 -0.87 -5.11
N ILE A 75 -0.29 0.14 -4.74
CA ILE A 75 0.31 1.09 -5.70
C ILE A 75 1.24 0.36 -6.68
N GLY A 76 2.02 -0.62 -6.18
CA GLY A 76 2.82 -1.49 -7.04
C GLY A 76 1.99 -2.23 -8.08
N SER A 77 0.87 -2.83 -7.65
CA SER A 77 -0.07 -3.49 -8.57
C SER A 77 -0.72 -2.50 -9.54
N PHE A 78 -1.12 -1.32 -9.09
CA PHE A 78 -1.66 -0.26 -9.93
C PHE A 78 -0.69 0.10 -11.05
N HIS A 79 0.60 0.32 -10.75
CA HIS A 79 1.61 0.58 -11.77
C HIS A 79 1.73 -0.57 -12.78
N GLN A 80 1.70 -1.82 -12.33
CA GLN A 80 1.72 -2.97 -13.23
C GLN A 80 0.49 -3.03 -14.15
N ASN A 81 -0.69 -2.71 -13.61
CA ASN A 81 -1.94 -2.75 -14.37
C ASN A 81 -1.99 -1.65 -15.44
N ILE A 82 -1.64 -0.40 -15.09
CA ILE A 82 -1.63 0.68 -16.09
C ILE A 82 -0.59 0.40 -17.18
N LEU A 83 0.61 -0.06 -16.81
CA LEU A 83 1.64 -0.43 -17.79
C LEU A 83 1.21 -1.63 -18.65
N GLY A 84 0.38 -2.53 -18.11
CA GLY A 84 -0.28 -3.63 -18.82
C GLY A 84 -1.09 -3.20 -20.03
N ASN A 85 -1.56 -1.95 -20.06
CA ASN A 85 -2.30 -1.40 -21.20
C ASN A 85 -1.38 -0.83 -22.30
N ALA A 86 -0.09 -0.70 -22.05
CA ALA A 86 0.86 -0.20 -23.04
C ALA A 86 1.18 -1.28 -24.09
N LYS A 87 1.17 -0.91 -25.37
CA LYS A 87 1.46 -1.81 -26.49
C LYS A 87 2.86 -2.43 -26.34
N GLY A 88 2.91 -3.76 -26.38
CA GLY A 88 4.17 -4.52 -26.30
C GLY A 88 4.65 -4.78 -24.86
N TRP A 89 3.91 -4.32 -23.85
CA TRP A 89 4.19 -4.66 -22.46
C TRP A 89 3.63 -6.04 -22.11
N VAL A 90 4.46 -6.88 -21.50
CA VAL A 90 4.06 -8.19 -20.97
C VAL A 90 4.26 -8.14 -19.47
N ASN A 91 3.16 -8.22 -18.72
CA ASN A 91 3.23 -8.25 -17.26
C ASN A 91 3.88 -9.57 -16.80
N LYS A 92 5.16 -9.51 -16.45
CA LYS A 92 5.84 -10.60 -15.76
C LYS A 92 5.48 -10.49 -14.28
N LYS A 93 4.52 -11.31 -13.85
CA LYS A 93 4.17 -11.40 -12.42
C LYS A 93 5.46 -11.57 -11.59
N PRO A 94 5.60 -10.86 -10.45
CA PRO A 94 6.74 -11.07 -9.57
C PRO A 94 6.82 -12.55 -9.17
N GLY A 95 8.05 -13.08 -9.15
CA GLY A 95 8.40 -14.50 -9.28
C GLY A 95 7.50 -15.51 -8.56
N VAL A 96 7.17 -16.58 -9.31
CA VAL A 96 6.86 -17.90 -8.78
C VAL A 96 8.18 -18.59 -8.41
#